data_AF-A0A836QQH6-F1
#
_entry.id   AF-A0A836QQH6-F1
#
_cell.length_a   1.000
_cell.length_b   1.000
_cell.length_c   1.000
_cell.angle_alpha   90.00
_cell.angle_beta   90.00
_cell.angle_gamma   90.00
#
_symmetry.space_group_name_H-M   'P 1'
#
loop_
_entity.id
_entity.type
_entity.pdbx_description
1 polymer ?
#
loop_
_entity_poly.entity_id
_entity_poly.type
_entity_poly.pdbx_seq_one_letter_code
_entity_poly.pdbx_strand_id
1 'polypeptide(L)'
;MRYLRLTLLIFLAIGALAAMVACSSSGEIRESNKNFSIERTKTATTGSNQQLSPVPGRESVTRTIKTPTPTPTPPLSAKIDAVDLQDGDCISSKLPDGITIYDVEIVECSGIWEFRVLSSFYAGSRSTETEIERLAEQKCPRQFTFILYDLDRVNPKVSCLQDSFGLSGPNSDILDRLVAIPLPGECLNDVPESGGFLVFELVSCSSYWQYEALSEVEITGWTTLPGDYEIYALAERQCHPRYNYLMAPTIETWESGDRKIICLFER
;
A
#
# COMPACT_ATOMS: atom_id res chain seq x y z
N MET A 1 37.13 5.68 4.94
CA MET A 1 36.47 7.01 4.94
C MET A 1 36.99 7.95 3.83
N ARG A 2 37.06 7.52 2.57
CA ARG A 2 37.39 8.40 1.41
C ARG A 2 36.31 8.42 0.32
N TYR A 3 35.40 7.45 0.33
CA TYR A 3 34.31 7.35 -0.66
C TYR A 3 33.07 8.19 -0.31
N LEU A 4 32.84 8.53 0.96
CA LEU A 4 31.67 9.31 1.40
C LEU A 4 31.69 10.79 0.95
N ARG A 5 32.87 11.34 0.64
CA ARG A 5 33.00 12.73 0.16
C ARG A 5 32.78 12.87 -1.35
N LEU A 6 32.83 11.76 -2.12
CA LEU A 6 32.67 11.81 -3.58
C LEU A 6 31.20 11.77 -3.99
N THR A 7 30.36 11.00 -3.26
CA THR A 7 28.92 10.93 -3.51
C THR A 7 28.21 12.25 -3.21
N LEU A 8 28.62 12.96 -2.14
CA LEU A 8 28.00 14.24 -1.76
C LEU A 8 28.21 15.37 -2.80
N LEU A 9 29.29 15.32 -3.58
CA LEU A 9 29.58 16.32 -4.61
C LEU A 9 28.80 16.09 -5.92
N ILE A 10 28.37 14.85 -6.18
CA ILE A 10 27.57 14.52 -7.38
C ILE A 10 26.13 15.02 -7.22
N PHE A 11 25.54 14.89 -6.03
CA PHE A 11 24.17 15.38 -5.77
C PHE A 11 24.05 16.90 -5.82
N LEU A 12 25.09 17.65 -5.41
CA LEU A 12 25.09 19.11 -5.52
C LEU A 12 25.22 19.63 -6.96
N ALA A 13 25.83 18.85 -7.86
CA ALA A 13 25.96 19.25 -9.27
C ALA A 13 24.66 19.04 -10.06
N ILE A 14 23.83 18.07 -9.69
CA ILE A 14 22.56 17.77 -10.39
C ILE A 14 21.47 18.78 -10.00
N GLY A 15 21.45 19.25 -8.74
CA GLY A 15 20.50 20.29 -8.29
C GLY A 15 20.65 21.64 -9.01
N ALA A 16 21.85 21.98 -9.50
CA ALA A 16 22.10 23.24 -10.20
C ALA A 16 21.64 23.24 -11.67
N LEU A 17 21.44 22.07 -12.29
CA LEU A 17 20.97 21.98 -13.69
C LEU A 17 19.44 22.05 -13.83
N ALA A 18 18.69 21.73 -12.78
CA ALA A 18 17.21 21.74 -12.81
C ALA A 18 16.60 23.16 -12.75
N ALA A 19 17.39 24.20 -12.46
CA ALA A 19 16.89 25.58 -12.35
C ALA A 19 16.92 26.39 -13.66
N MET A 20 17.34 25.80 -14.80
CA MET A 20 17.49 26.53 -16.08
C MET A 20 16.56 26.10 -17.22
N VAL A 21 15.55 25.25 -16.97
CA VAL A 21 14.54 24.88 -17.99
C VAL A 21 13.13 25.23 -17.51
N ALA A 22 12.88 26.52 -17.32
CA ALA A 22 11.54 27.05 -17.15
C ALA A 22 11.43 28.40 -17.85
N CYS A 23 11.35 28.38 -19.18
CA CYS A 23 10.79 29.47 -19.97
C CYS A 23 10.34 28.93 -21.33
N SER A 24 9.10 29.29 -21.69
CA SER A 24 8.47 29.17 -23.01
C SER A 24 7.60 27.93 -23.25
N SER A 25 6.30 28.07 -22.96
CA SER A 25 5.23 27.71 -23.89
C SER A 25 3.88 28.14 -23.32
N SER A 26 3.35 29.24 -23.84
CA SER A 26 1.99 29.71 -23.67
C SER A 26 1.02 28.83 -24.48
N GLY A 27 -0.04 28.35 -23.84
CA GLY A 27 -1.16 27.71 -24.53
C GLY A 27 -2.45 27.87 -23.74
N GLU A 28 -3.30 28.80 -24.19
CA GLU A 28 -4.68 28.99 -23.73
C GLU A 28 -5.45 27.66 -23.74
N ILE A 29 -6.12 27.32 -22.63
CA ILE A 29 -7.24 26.39 -22.66
C ILE A 29 -8.50 27.10 -22.17
N ARG A 30 -9.42 27.15 -23.12
CA ARG A 30 -10.75 27.74 -23.18
C ARG A 30 -11.69 27.10 -22.16
N GLU A 31 -12.33 27.95 -21.36
CA GLU A 31 -13.49 27.60 -20.54
C GLU A 31 -14.61 26.99 -21.40
N SER A 32 -15.13 25.84 -20.98
CA SER A 32 -16.43 25.35 -21.43
C SER A 32 -17.24 24.90 -20.22
N ASN A 33 -17.94 25.88 -19.64
CA ASN A 33 -19.11 25.68 -18.80
C ASN A 33 -20.14 24.79 -19.51
N LYS A 34 -20.45 23.63 -18.92
CA LYS A 34 -21.76 22.97 -19.10
C LYS A 34 -22.30 22.49 -17.77
N ASN A 35 -23.25 23.27 -17.27
CA ASN A 35 -24.24 22.87 -16.28
C ASN A 35 -24.89 21.55 -16.71
N PHE A 36 -24.74 20.51 -15.90
CA PHE A 36 -25.55 19.30 -15.99
C PHE A 36 -26.34 19.14 -14.69
N SER A 37 -27.57 19.66 -14.72
CA SER A 37 -28.58 19.40 -13.71
C SER A 37 -29.20 18.03 -13.96
N ILE A 38 -29.00 17.08 -13.04
CA ILE A 38 -29.71 15.80 -13.05
C ILE A 38 -30.86 15.88 -12.04
N GLU A 39 -32.08 15.85 -12.56
CA GLU A 39 -33.31 15.61 -11.81
C GLU A 39 -33.27 14.21 -11.16
N ARG A 40 -33.40 14.15 -9.83
CA ARG A 40 -33.67 12.90 -9.10
C ARG A 40 -35.15 12.56 -9.23
N THR A 41 -35.46 11.58 -10.07
CA THR A 41 -36.74 10.87 -10.04
C THR A 41 -36.76 9.89 -8.88
N LYS A 42 -37.58 10.18 -7.87
CA LYS A 42 -37.94 9.25 -6.80
C LYS A 42 -38.77 8.10 -7.38
N THR A 43 -38.31 6.87 -7.23
CA THR A 43 -39.17 5.69 -7.36
C THR A 43 -39.18 4.97 -6.02
N ALA A 44 -40.34 5.04 -5.37
CA ALA A 44 -40.67 4.25 -4.20
C ALA A 44 -41.00 2.82 -4.66
N THR A 45 -40.39 1.82 -4.03
CA THR A 45 -40.86 0.44 -4.13
C THR A 45 -41.09 -0.12 -2.74
N THR A 46 -42.32 -0.58 -2.59
CA THR A 46 -43.06 -1.02 -1.42
C THR A 46 -42.55 -2.35 -0.89
N GLY A 47 -42.77 -2.54 0.41
CA GLY A 47 -42.25 -3.63 1.22
C GLY A 47 -42.74 -5.05 0.87
N SER A 48 -42.08 -6.01 1.51
CA SER A 48 -42.66 -7.29 1.85
C SER A 48 -42.13 -7.70 3.23
N ASN A 49 -43.01 -7.60 4.23
CA ASN A 49 -42.82 -8.14 5.58
C ASN A 49 -43.03 -9.66 5.51
N GLN A 50 -41.98 -10.45 5.79
CA GLN A 50 -42.16 -11.84 6.17
C GLN A 50 -42.00 -11.99 7.68
N GLN A 51 -43.14 -12.30 8.28
CA GLN A 51 -43.38 -12.59 9.68
C GLN A 51 -42.96 -14.05 9.96
N LEU A 52 -41.88 -14.24 10.71
CA LEU A 52 -41.44 -15.54 11.20
C LEU A 52 -42.09 -15.82 12.57
N SER A 53 -42.72 -16.99 12.66
CA SER A 53 -43.38 -17.51 13.87
C SER A 53 -42.36 -17.97 14.92
N PRO A 54 -42.72 -17.94 16.22
CA PRO A 54 -41.82 -18.29 17.31
C PRO A 54 -41.67 -19.82 17.48
N VAL A 55 -40.41 -20.27 17.63
CA VAL A 55 -40.06 -21.63 18.06
C VAL A 55 -40.03 -21.67 19.59
N PRO A 56 -40.73 -22.61 20.26
CA PRO A 56 -40.68 -22.74 21.71
C PRO A 56 -39.55 -23.67 22.16
N GLY A 57 -38.85 -23.27 23.22
CA GLY A 57 -38.20 -24.18 24.17
C GLY A 57 -36.74 -24.51 23.91
N ARG A 58 -35.82 -23.67 24.41
CA ARG A 58 -34.48 -24.11 24.79
C ARG A 58 -34.06 -23.43 26.09
N GLU A 59 -33.84 -24.23 27.12
CA GLU A 59 -33.38 -23.80 28.44
C GLU A 59 -32.02 -23.12 28.33
N SER A 60 -31.96 -21.84 28.73
CA SER A 60 -30.71 -21.09 28.87
C SER A 60 -29.98 -21.54 30.11
N VAL A 61 -28.90 -22.30 29.93
CA VAL A 61 -27.87 -22.50 30.95
C VAL A 61 -27.01 -21.23 30.99
N THR A 62 -27.28 -20.35 31.95
CA THR A 62 -26.45 -19.17 32.22
C THR A 62 -25.09 -19.62 32.76
N ARG A 63 -24.11 -19.79 31.87
CA ARG A 63 -22.71 -19.98 32.24
C ARG A 63 -22.11 -18.61 32.47
N THR A 64 -21.84 -18.26 33.73
CA THR A 64 -21.12 -17.04 34.10
C THR A 64 -19.69 -17.13 33.53
N ILE A 65 -19.48 -16.50 32.37
CA ILE A 65 -18.15 -16.27 31.82
C ILE A 65 -17.53 -15.16 32.68
N LYS A 66 -16.49 -15.50 33.45
CA LYS A 66 -15.63 -14.49 34.07
C LYS A 66 -14.94 -13.74 32.95
N THR A 67 -15.33 -12.50 32.73
CA THR A 67 -14.63 -11.56 31.86
C THR A 67 -13.17 -11.49 32.32
N PRO A 68 -12.18 -11.84 31.47
CA PRO A 68 -10.79 -11.63 31.82
C PRO A 68 -10.58 -10.14 32.11
N THR A 69 -9.95 -9.85 33.24
CA THR A 69 -9.59 -8.49 33.62
C THR A 69 -8.75 -7.88 32.51
N PRO A 70 -9.16 -6.75 31.90
CA PRO A 70 -8.37 -6.09 30.88
C PRO A 70 -7.02 -5.71 31.48
N THR A 71 -5.94 -6.20 30.87
CA THR A 71 -4.59 -5.75 31.18
C THR A 71 -4.54 -4.24 30.91
N PRO A 72 -4.10 -3.42 31.86
CA PRO A 72 -4.06 -1.98 31.68
C PRO A 72 -3.14 -1.62 30.51
N THR A 73 -3.72 -0.96 29.49
CA THR A 73 -2.98 -0.38 28.38
C THR A 73 -2.01 0.65 28.94
N PRO A 74 -0.69 0.54 28.69
CA PRO A 74 0.27 1.55 29.11
C PRO A 74 -0.08 2.92 28.50
N PRO A 75 0.31 4.03 29.16
CA PRO A 75 0.02 5.38 28.67
C PRO A 75 0.55 5.58 27.25
N LEU A 76 -0.30 6.19 26.42
CA LEU A 76 -0.31 6.23 24.96
C LEU A 76 0.85 6.96 24.25
N SER A 77 1.98 7.19 24.95
CA SER A 77 3.14 7.92 24.39
C SER A 77 4.47 7.38 24.96
N ALA A 78 4.61 6.06 25.03
CA ALA A 78 5.89 5.45 25.40
C ALA A 78 6.79 5.39 24.17
N LYS A 79 8.06 5.78 24.31
CA LYS A 79 9.10 5.38 23.35
C LYS A 79 9.23 3.88 23.43
N ILE A 80 8.85 3.21 22.36
CA ILE A 80 8.85 1.76 22.27
C ILE A 80 9.95 1.36 21.29
N ASP A 81 10.74 0.36 21.66
CA ASP A 81 11.69 -0.22 20.72
C ASP A 81 10.88 -0.94 19.62
N ALA A 82 11.29 -0.82 18.35
CA ALA A 82 10.60 -1.39 17.18
C ALA A 82 10.23 -2.90 17.32
N VAL A 83 10.90 -3.60 18.23
CA VAL A 83 10.67 -5.00 18.60
C VAL A 83 9.31 -5.29 19.20
N ASP A 84 8.66 -4.32 19.84
CA ASP A 84 7.43 -4.54 20.61
C ASP A 84 6.15 -4.27 19.81
N LEU A 85 6.28 -3.89 18.54
CA LEU A 85 5.15 -3.66 17.63
C LEU A 85 4.28 -4.91 17.47
N GLN A 86 2.97 -4.77 17.60
CA GLN A 86 1.99 -5.84 17.46
C GLN A 86 1.06 -5.57 16.27
N ASP A 87 0.47 -6.64 15.75
CA ASP A 87 -0.49 -6.56 14.65
C ASP A 87 -1.67 -5.67 15.06
N GLY A 88 -1.98 -4.68 14.22
CA GLY A 88 -2.99 -3.66 14.49
C GLY A 88 -2.49 -2.42 15.20
N ASP A 89 -1.24 -2.35 15.66
CA ASP A 89 -0.68 -1.13 16.22
C ASP A 89 -0.59 -0.03 15.17
N CYS A 90 -0.96 1.20 15.55
CA CYS A 90 -0.77 2.39 14.74
C CYS A 90 0.36 3.23 15.31
N ILE A 91 1.17 3.80 14.43
CA ILE A 91 2.45 4.41 14.76
C ILE A 91 2.45 5.83 14.22
N SER A 92 2.77 6.79 15.09
CA SER A 92 3.26 8.08 14.66
C SER A 92 4.78 8.00 14.71
N SER A 93 5.43 8.15 13.56
CA SER A 93 6.89 8.24 13.51
C SER A 93 7.28 9.67 13.15
N LYS A 94 8.56 9.96 13.27
CA LYS A 94 9.20 10.97 12.43
C LYS A 94 10.32 10.22 11.78
N LEU A 95 10.04 9.53 10.68
CA LEU A 95 11.11 8.85 9.96
C LEU A 95 12.09 9.95 9.50
N PRO A 96 13.34 9.98 10.01
CA PRO A 96 14.36 10.77 9.35
C PRO A 96 14.50 10.22 7.92
N ASP A 97 14.89 11.05 6.96
CA ASP A 97 15.26 10.58 5.63
C ASP A 97 16.41 9.55 5.76
N GLY A 98 16.07 8.26 5.81
CA GLY A 98 16.98 7.18 6.18
C GLY A 98 16.26 6.10 7.00
N ILE A 99 16.20 4.89 6.44
CA ILE A 99 15.37 3.73 6.81
C ILE A 99 15.82 3.08 8.14
N THR A 100 15.96 3.87 9.19
CA THR A 100 16.15 3.34 10.53
C THR A 100 15.11 3.95 11.43
N ILE A 101 14.06 3.18 11.70
CA ILE A 101 12.97 3.55 12.59
C ILE A 101 13.47 3.43 14.03
N TYR A 102 14.26 4.39 14.47
CA TYR A 102 14.54 4.60 15.88
C TYR A 102 13.49 5.60 16.40
N ASP A 103 12.84 5.29 17.52
CA ASP A 103 11.74 6.04 18.12
C ASP A 103 10.38 5.94 17.39
N VAL A 104 9.67 4.81 17.59
CA VAL A 104 8.23 4.72 17.27
C VAL A 104 7.38 5.13 18.47
N GLU A 105 6.33 5.89 18.22
CA GLU A 105 5.26 6.15 19.19
C GLU A 105 4.00 5.41 18.75
N ILE A 106 3.53 4.47 19.57
CA ILE A 106 2.25 3.80 19.33
C ILE A 106 1.12 4.75 19.74
N VAL A 107 0.21 5.01 18.82
CA VAL A 107 -0.92 5.93 18.96
C VAL A 107 -2.25 5.21 18.70
N GLU A 108 -3.36 5.86 19.05
CA GLU A 108 -4.70 5.35 18.76
C GLU A 108 -4.99 5.34 17.26
N CYS A 109 -5.41 4.20 16.71
CA CYS A 109 -5.73 4.05 15.28
C CYS A 109 -6.93 4.88 14.80
N SER A 110 -7.80 5.33 15.72
CA SER A 110 -8.89 6.27 15.41
C SER A 110 -8.41 7.69 15.15
N GLY A 111 -7.16 8.01 15.52
CA GLY A 111 -6.52 9.29 15.28
C GLY A 111 -5.75 9.35 13.96
N ILE A 112 -4.92 10.38 13.84
CA ILE A 112 -3.95 10.51 12.74
C ILE A 112 -2.72 9.70 13.14
N TRP A 113 -2.29 8.82 12.24
CA TRP A 113 -1.09 7.99 12.35
C TRP A 113 -0.40 7.91 11.00
N GLU A 114 0.88 7.55 10.98
CA GLU A 114 1.67 7.44 9.76
C GLU A 114 1.75 6.00 9.26
N PHE A 115 1.94 5.03 10.16
CA PHE A 115 1.99 3.61 9.81
C PHE A 115 1.03 2.77 10.64
N ARG A 116 0.54 1.68 10.06
CA ARG A 116 -0.16 0.61 10.76
C ARG A 116 0.56 -0.72 10.54
N VAL A 117 0.74 -1.48 11.62
CA VAL A 117 1.31 -2.83 11.55
C VAL A 117 0.23 -3.79 11.07
N LEU A 118 0.41 -4.36 9.88
CA LEU A 118 -0.55 -5.32 9.32
C LEU A 118 -0.31 -6.75 9.79
N SER A 119 0.97 -7.10 9.96
CA SER A 119 1.40 -8.45 10.31
C SER A 119 2.83 -8.41 10.85
N SER A 120 3.12 -9.27 11.82
CA SER A 120 4.42 -9.39 12.46
C SER A 120 4.76 -10.85 12.65
N PHE A 121 5.97 -11.24 12.30
CA PHE A 121 6.41 -12.62 12.47
C PHE A 121 7.92 -12.71 12.72
N TYR A 122 8.33 -13.82 13.31
CA TYR A 122 9.74 -14.15 13.48
C TYR A 122 10.24 -14.95 12.29
N ALA A 123 11.37 -14.53 11.73
CA ALA A 123 11.99 -15.22 10.60
C ALA A 123 12.73 -16.51 11.02
N GLY A 124 12.99 -16.69 12.31
CA GLY A 124 13.75 -17.83 12.84
C GLY A 124 15.21 -17.47 13.10
N SER A 125 15.82 -18.13 14.08
CA SER A 125 17.23 -17.91 14.37
C SER A 125 18.10 -18.42 13.23
N ARG A 126 18.95 -17.56 12.66
CA ARG A 126 19.87 -17.80 11.53
C ARG A 126 19.29 -17.65 10.12
N SER A 127 18.10 -17.09 9.96
CA SER A 127 17.61 -16.75 8.62
C SER A 127 18.51 -15.68 8.00
N THR A 128 18.93 -15.94 6.76
CA THR A 128 19.66 -14.98 5.93
C THR A 128 18.73 -13.84 5.49
N GLU A 129 19.30 -12.71 5.06
CA GLU A 129 18.54 -11.56 4.55
C GLU A 129 17.60 -11.98 3.41
N THR A 130 18.10 -12.74 2.43
CA THR A 130 17.29 -13.26 1.32
C THR A 130 16.16 -14.20 1.78
N GLU A 131 16.38 -15.00 2.82
CA GLU A 131 15.31 -15.85 3.38
C GLU A 131 14.26 -15.01 4.12
N ILE A 132 14.67 -13.94 4.79
CA ILE A 132 13.80 -12.99 5.47
C ILE A 132 12.92 -12.27 4.45
N GLU A 133 13.48 -11.73 3.38
CA GLU A 133 12.76 -11.06 2.29
C GLU A 133 11.73 -12.00 1.66
N ARG A 134 12.15 -13.21 1.29
CA ARG A 134 11.24 -14.24 0.75
C ARG A 134 10.10 -14.58 1.72
N LEU A 135 10.36 -14.61 3.02
CA LEU A 135 9.32 -14.83 4.03
C LEU A 135 8.37 -13.63 4.13
N ALA A 136 8.88 -12.41 4.03
CA ALA A 136 8.09 -11.19 4.01
C ALA A 136 7.15 -11.16 2.80
N GLU A 137 7.63 -11.45 1.60
CA GLU A 137 6.79 -11.58 0.40
C GLU A 137 5.64 -12.58 0.57
N GLN A 138 5.87 -13.66 1.32
CA GLN A 138 4.88 -14.72 1.53
C GLN A 138 3.88 -14.42 2.65
N LYS A 139 4.29 -13.65 3.66
CA LYS A 139 3.53 -13.47 4.90
C LYS A 139 2.97 -12.06 5.08
N CYS A 140 3.52 -11.07 4.41
CA CYS A 140 3.00 -9.72 4.45
C CYS A 140 1.69 -9.64 3.66
N PRO A 141 0.61 -9.07 4.23
CA PRO A 141 -0.61 -8.78 3.48
C PRO A 141 -0.30 -7.80 2.35
N ARG A 142 -0.93 -7.96 1.17
CA ARG A 142 -0.66 -7.16 -0.04
C ARG A 142 -0.76 -5.64 0.11
N GLN A 143 -1.41 -5.18 1.18
CA GLN A 143 -1.56 -3.77 1.54
C GLN A 143 -0.30 -3.17 2.20
N PHE A 144 0.70 -4.00 2.52
CA PHE A 144 1.95 -3.50 3.10
C PHE A 144 2.69 -2.61 2.11
N THR A 145 3.39 -1.62 2.65
CA THR A 145 4.18 -0.64 1.89
C THR A 145 5.64 -0.68 2.33
N PHE A 146 5.90 -1.00 3.60
CA PHE A 146 7.25 -1.08 4.16
C PHE A 146 7.42 -2.36 4.95
N ILE A 147 8.66 -2.85 4.99
CA ILE A 147 9.07 -3.93 5.87
C ILE A 147 10.05 -3.35 6.88
N LEU A 148 9.76 -3.56 8.16
CA LEU A 148 10.66 -3.22 9.25
C LEU A 148 11.35 -4.49 9.74
N TYR A 149 12.69 -4.47 9.72
CA TYR A 149 13.53 -5.55 10.23
C TYR A 149 14.12 -5.19 11.58
N ASP A 150 13.90 -6.04 12.57
CA ASP A 150 14.68 -6.06 13.81
C ASP A 150 15.80 -7.10 13.67
N LEU A 151 16.97 -6.65 13.19
CA LEU A 151 18.14 -7.50 12.93
C LEU A 151 19.06 -7.70 14.14
N ASP A 152 18.89 -6.92 15.21
CA ASP A 152 19.80 -6.90 16.36
C ASP A 152 19.63 -8.12 17.30
N ARG A 153 18.83 -9.12 16.89
CA ARG A 153 18.42 -10.22 17.76
C ARG A 153 18.68 -11.59 17.16
N VAL A 154 18.85 -12.55 18.07
CA VAL A 154 19.02 -13.99 17.77
C VAL A 154 17.85 -14.53 16.94
N ASN A 155 16.68 -13.89 16.99
CA ASN A 155 15.50 -14.25 16.21
C ASN A 155 14.92 -12.98 15.58
N PRO A 156 15.27 -12.67 14.31
CA PRO A 156 14.83 -11.45 13.66
C PRO A 156 13.31 -11.39 13.57
N LYS A 157 12.75 -10.26 14.00
CA LYS A 157 11.33 -9.95 13.84
C LYS A 157 11.15 -9.11 12.58
N VAL A 158 10.17 -9.49 11.78
CA VAL A 158 9.76 -8.80 10.57
C VAL A 158 8.37 -8.23 10.84
N SER A 159 8.19 -6.94 10.60
CA SER A 159 6.90 -6.27 10.70
C SER A 159 6.53 -5.66 9.36
N CYS A 160 5.37 -6.01 8.83
CA CYS A 160 4.81 -5.50 7.59
C CYS A 160 3.97 -4.26 7.91
N LEU A 161 4.44 -3.09 7.49
CA LEU A 161 3.81 -1.81 7.77
C LEU A 161 3.05 -1.32 6.55
N GLN A 162 1.92 -0.68 6.77
CA GLN A 162 1.18 0.09 5.78
C GLN A 162 1.26 1.57 6.11
N ASP A 163 1.64 2.38 5.12
CA ASP A 163 1.56 3.84 5.18
C ASP A 163 0.09 4.29 5.19
N SER A 164 -0.18 5.33 5.97
CA SER A 164 -1.46 6.01 6.01
C SER A 164 -1.77 6.76 4.72
N PHE A 165 -0.76 7.19 3.96
CA PHE A 165 -0.93 8.07 2.80
C PHE A 165 -1.73 9.34 3.10
N GLY A 166 -1.74 9.81 4.36
CA GLY A 166 -2.57 10.92 4.81
C GLY A 166 -4.07 10.61 4.92
N LEU A 167 -4.47 9.34 4.79
CA LEU A 167 -5.85 8.85 4.85
C LEU A 167 -6.22 8.25 6.22
N SER A 168 -5.33 8.30 7.21
CA SER A 168 -5.61 7.87 8.58
C SER A 168 -6.72 8.71 9.25
N GLY A 169 -7.38 8.13 10.25
CA GLY A 169 -8.52 8.74 10.95
C GLY A 169 -9.87 8.40 10.29
N PRO A 170 -10.70 9.39 9.91
CA PRO A 170 -12.11 9.15 9.57
C PRO A 170 -12.33 8.33 8.29
N ASN A 171 -11.33 8.21 7.41
CA ASN A 171 -11.41 7.47 6.16
C ASN A 171 -10.56 6.18 6.18
N SER A 172 -10.19 5.67 7.35
CA SER A 172 -9.28 4.51 7.47
C SER A 172 -9.75 3.25 6.73
N ASP A 173 -11.06 3.11 6.49
CA ASP A 173 -11.62 1.96 5.78
C ASP A 173 -11.08 1.81 4.35
N ILE A 174 -10.64 2.91 3.71
CA ILE A 174 -10.03 2.82 2.37
C ILE A 174 -8.67 2.12 2.41
N LEU A 175 -7.93 2.25 3.52
CA LEU A 175 -6.59 1.70 3.68
C LEU A 175 -6.59 0.18 3.54
N ASP A 176 -7.64 -0.50 4.01
CA ASP A 176 -7.76 -1.96 3.87
C ASP A 176 -7.91 -2.44 2.42
N ARG A 177 -8.25 -1.52 1.50
CA ARG A 177 -8.40 -1.77 0.06
C ARG A 177 -7.23 -1.26 -0.77
N LEU A 178 -6.25 -0.58 -0.16
CA LEU A 178 -5.11 -0.07 -0.90
C LEU A 178 -4.10 -1.17 -1.20
N VAL A 179 -3.66 -1.25 -2.45
CA VAL A 179 -2.61 -2.17 -2.88
C VAL A 179 -1.60 -1.46 -3.77
N ALA A 180 -0.33 -1.83 -3.64
CA ALA A 180 0.72 -1.34 -4.52
C ALA A 180 0.81 -2.16 -5.83
N ILE A 181 0.55 -3.48 -5.74
CA ILE A 181 0.66 -4.40 -6.87
C ILE A 181 -0.71 -5.07 -7.09
N PRO A 182 -1.43 -4.72 -8.17
CA PRO A 182 -2.68 -5.36 -8.49
C PRO A 182 -2.47 -6.75 -9.13
N LEU A 183 -3.44 -7.64 -8.95
CA LEU A 183 -3.45 -8.97 -9.55
C LEU A 183 -4.38 -9.02 -10.77
N PRO A 184 -4.10 -9.90 -11.75
CA PRO A 184 -4.99 -10.10 -12.89
C PRO A 184 -6.45 -10.37 -12.47
N GLY A 185 -7.38 -9.66 -13.11
CA GLY A 185 -8.83 -9.69 -12.84
C GLY A 185 -9.31 -8.65 -11.81
N GLU A 186 -8.41 -7.90 -11.18
CA GLU A 186 -8.78 -6.85 -10.22
C GLU A 186 -9.08 -5.52 -10.92
N CYS A 187 -10.02 -4.77 -10.34
CA CYS A 187 -10.38 -3.43 -10.80
C CYS A 187 -10.03 -2.39 -9.74
N LEU A 188 -9.56 -1.24 -10.23
CA LEU A 188 -8.77 -0.31 -9.45
C LEU A 188 -9.23 1.13 -9.72
N ASN A 189 -9.12 1.96 -8.69
CA ASN A 189 -9.11 3.41 -8.83
C ASN A 189 -7.77 3.97 -8.34
N ASP A 190 -7.34 5.05 -8.98
CA ASP A 190 -6.25 5.87 -8.46
C ASP A 190 -6.67 6.51 -7.14
N VAL A 191 -5.67 6.68 -6.27
CA VAL A 191 -5.83 7.35 -4.98
C VAL A 191 -4.97 8.60 -5.00
N PRO A 192 -5.46 9.72 -5.55
CA PRO A 192 -4.65 10.92 -5.74
C PRO A 192 -4.10 11.49 -4.43
N GLU A 193 -4.78 11.23 -3.31
CA GLU A 193 -4.35 11.61 -1.97
C GLU A 193 -3.03 10.96 -1.55
N SER A 194 -2.61 9.86 -2.21
CA SER A 194 -1.32 9.20 -1.95
C SER A 194 -0.11 10.02 -2.38
N GLY A 195 -0.27 11.23 -2.93
CA GLY A 195 0.86 12.12 -3.22
C GLY A 195 1.81 11.58 -4.30
N GLY A 196 1.33 10.69 -5.17
CA GLY A 196 2.11 10.12 -6.27
C GLY A 196 2.76 8.76 -5.97
N PHE A 197 2.52 8.17 -4.80
CA PHE A 197 2.80 6.75 -4.61
C PHE A 197 1.87 5.93 -5.51
N LEU A 198 2.43 4.96 -6.23
CA LEU A 198 1.67 4.02 -7.09
C LEU A 198 0.89 3.03 -6.21
N VAL A 199 -0.16 3.52 -5.57
CA VAL A 199 -1.13 2.73 -4.81
C VAL A 199 -2.52 2.93 -5.37
N PHE A 200 -3.27 1.83 -5.39
CA PHE A 200 -4.59 1.77 -5.98
C PHE A 200 -5.61 1.32 -4.94
N GLU A 201 -6.82 1.87 -5.00
CA GLU A 201 -7.95 1.33 -4.27
C GLU A 201 -8.54 0.16 -5.05
N LEU A 202 -8.60 -1.02 -4.42
CA LEU A 202 -9.37 -2.16 -4.93
C LEU A 202 -10.87 -1.87 -4.87
N VAL A 203 -11.52 -1.97 -6.03
CA VAL A 203 -12.97 -1.79 -6.17
C VAL A 203 -13.61 -2.97 -6.89
N SER A 204 -14.94 -3.03 -6.86
CA SER A 204 -15.66 -4.05 -7.62
C SER A 204 -15.56 -3.78 -9.13
N CYS A 205 -15.26 -4.80 -9.93
CA CYS A 205 -15.34 -4.69 -11.39
C CYS A 205 -16.77 -4.43 -11.91
N SER A 206 -17.79 -4.59 -11.05
CA SER A 206 -19.18 -4.24 -11.36
C SER A 206 -19.53 -2.77 -11.08
N SER A 207 -18.67 -2.04 -10.35
CA SER A 207 -18.84 -0.61 -10.10
C SER A 207 -18.05 0.24 -11.10
N TYR A 208 -17.98 1.55 -10.85
CA TYR A 208 -17.03 2.40 -11.55
C TYR A 208 -15.60 2.03 -11.14
N TRP A 209 -14.71 1.97 -12.14
CA TRP A 209 -13.29 1.70 -11.99
C TRP A 209 -12.53 2.41 -13.11
N GLN A 210 -11.26 2.74 -12.87
CA GLN A 210 -10.37 3.39 -13.83
C GLN A 210 -9.47 2.38 -14.54
N TYR A 211 -8.94 1.40 -13.80
CA TYR A 211 -8.05 0.38 -14.35
C TYR A 211 -8.57 -1.04 -14.08
N GLU A 212 -8.33 -1.95 -15.03
CA GLU A 212 -8.48 -3.40 -14.90
C GLU A 212 -7.10 -4.04 -15.10
N ALA A 213 -6.61 -4.79 -14.11
CA ALA A 213 -5.39 -5.57 -14.27
C ALA A 213 -5.69 -6.80 -15.13
N LEU A 214 -5.08 -6.88 -16.31
CA LEU A 214 -5.39 -7.94 -17.28
C LEU A 214 -4.46 -9.13 -17.16
N SER A 215 -3.16 -8.87 -16.98
CA SER A 215 -2.13 -9.90 -16.97
C SER A 215 -0.87 -9.41 -16.28
N GLU A 216 -0.05 -10.36 -15.85
CA GLU A 216 1.30 -10.14 -15.33
C GLU A 216 2.30 -10.84 -16.26
N VAL A 217 3.41 -10.17 -16.58
CA VAL A 217 4.48 -10.70 -17.43
C VAL A 217 5.80 -10.64 -16.67
N GLU A 218 6.48 -11.77 -16.54
CA GLU A 218 7.81 -11.85 -15.92
C GLU A 218 8.91 -11.48 -16.93
N ILE A 219 9.82 -10.62 -16.50
CA ILE A 219 11.00 -10.16 -17.24
C ILE A 219 12.16 -11.11 -16.92
N THR A 220 12.42 -12.06 -17.82
CA THR A 220 13.47 -13.07 -17.64
C THR A 220 14.66 -12.86 -18.57
N GLY A 221 15.88 -13.17 -18.12
CA GLY A 221 17.07 -13.20 -18.97
C GLY A 221 17.89 -11.90 -18.98
N TRP A 222 17.55 -10.94 -18.12
CA TRP A 222 18.30 -9.71 -17.91
C TRP A 222 18.83 -9.63 -16.48
N THR A 223 20.07 -9.15 -16.35
CA THR A 223 20.72 -8.89 -15.05
C THR A 223 20.47 -7.46 -14.55
N THR A 224 20.21 -6.53 -15.47
CA THR A 224 19.91 -5.11 -15.22
C THR A 224 18.55 -4.79 -15.81
N LEU A 225 17.88 -3.76 -15.28
CA LEU A 225 16.59 -3.31 -15.81
C LEU A 225 16.72 -3.04 -17.32
N PRO A 226 15.93 -3.73 -18.17
CA PRO A 226 15.90 -3.43 -19.60
C PRO A 226 15.42 -2.00 -19.85
N GLY A 227 15.79 -1.43 -21.00
CA GLY A 227 15.28 -0.12 -21.40
C GLY A 227 13.79 -0.16 -21.70
N ASP A 228 13.17 1.02 -21.72
CA ASP A 228 11.74 1.18 -21.97
C ASP A 228 11.30 0.49 -23.27
N TYR A 229 12.09 0.60 -24.35
CA TYR A 229 11.77 -0.03 -25.63
C TYR A 229 11.66 -1.55 -25.53
N GLU A 230 12.56 -2.20 -24.80
CA GLU A 230 12.52 -3.64 -24.58
C GLU A 230 11.34 -4.05 -23.70
N ILE A 231 11.01 -3.26 -22.68
CA ILE A 231 9.83 -3.46 -21.82
C ILE A 231 8.54 -3.37 -22.64
N TYR A 232 8.38 -2.32 -23.45
CA TYR A 232 7.21 -2.16 -24.32
C TYR A 232 7.10 -3.30 -25.33
N ALA A 233 8.21 -3.68 -25.96
CA ALA A 233 8.20 -4.79 -26.91
C ALA A 233 7.86 -6.13 -26.24
N LEU A 234 8.26 -6.33 -24.98
CA LEU A 234 7.88 -7.51 -24.20
C LEU A 234 6.38 -7.51 -23.89
N ALA A 235 5.86 -6.37 -23.44
CA ALA A 235 4.44 -6.18 -23.17
C ALA A 235 3.58 -6.40 -24.41
N GLU A 236 3.94 -5.84 -25.57
CA GLU A 236 3.21 -6.02 -26.83
C GLU A 236 3.07 -7.49 -27.23
N ARG A 237 4.05 -8.32 -26.91
CA ARG A 237 4.05 -9.75 -27.25
C ARG A 237 3.30 -10.62 -26.25
N GLN A 238 3.24 -10.22 -24.98
CA GLN A 238 2.83 -11.10 -23.89
C GLN A 238 1.61 -10.60 -23.09
N CYS A 239 1.33 -9.30 -23.08
CA CYS A 239 0.15 -8.76 -22.42
C CYS A 239 -1.12 -9.15 -23.17
N HIS A 240 -2.25 -9.16 -22.45
CA HIS A 240 -3.56 -9.32 -23.05
C HIS A 240 -3.83 -8.21 -24.10
N PRO A 241 -4.33 -8.49 -25.33
CA PRO A 241 -4.44 -7.52 -26.43
C PRO A 241 -5.27 -6.24 -26.18
N ARG A 242 -5.97 -6.16 -25.04
CA ARG A 242 -6.75 -4.99 -24.62
C ARG A 242 -5.93 -4.00 -23.80
N TYR A 243 -4.72 -4.34 -23.36
CA TYR A 243 -3.94 -3.45 -22.51
C TYR A 243 -3.62 -2.14 -23.25
N ASN A 244 -3.61 -1.04 -22.51
CA ASN A 244 -3.23 0.29 -23.01
C ASN A 244 -2.35 1.07 -22.00
N TYR A 245 -2.10 0.48 -20.83
CA TYR A 245 -1.24 1.03 -19.79
C TYR A 245 -0.37 -0.07 -19.18
N LEU A 246 0.82 0.29 -18.73
CA LEU A 246 1.79 -0.64 -18.12
C LEU A 246 2.28 -0.09 -16.80
N MET A 247 2.32 -0.94 -15.78
CA MET A 247 3.18 -0.75 -14.63
C MET A 247 4.42 -1.62 -14.84
N ALA A 248 5.58 -0.98 -14.99
CA ALA A 248 6.85 -1.65 -15.12
C ALA A 248 7.73 -1.36 -13.90
N PRO A 249 8.69 -2.24 -13.59
CA PRO A 249 9.63 -2.01 -12.50
C PRO A 249 10.45 -0.74 -12.77
N THR A 250 10.71 0.01 -11.71
CA THR A 250 11.72 1.08 -11.68
C THR A 250 13.10 0.51 -11.39
N ILE A 251 14.16 1.33 -11.45
CA ILE A 251 15.51 0.89 -11.09
C ILE A 251 15.54 0.41 -9.63
N GLU A 252 14.89 1.15 -8.74
CA GLU A 252 14.85 0.90 -7.30
C GLU A 252 14.12 -0.42 -6.98
N THR A 253 12.97 -0.65 -7.60
CA THR A 253 12.19 -1.89 -7.42
C THR A 253 12.87 -3.08 -8.11
N TRP A 254 13.55 -2.86 -9.25
CA TRP A 254 14.37 -3.88 -9.89
C TRP A 254 15.55 -4.33 -9.02
N GLU A 255 16.27 -3.41 -8.38
CA GLU A 255 17.34 -3.77 -7.45
C GLU A 255 16.81 -4.58 -6.26
N SER A 256 15.55 -4.36 -5.89
CA SER A 256 14.82 -5.10 -4.85
C SER A 256 14.21 -6.41 -5.34
N GLY A 257 14.46 -6.83 -6.58
CA GLY A 257 14.02 -8.12 -7.12
C GLY A 257 12.70 -8.10 -7.90
N ASP A 258 12.04 -6.94 -8.09
CA ASP A 258 10.85 -6.86 -8.94
C ASP A 258 11.21 -7.12 -10.41
N ARG A 259 10.58 -8.13 -11.01
CA ARG A 259 10.79 -8.55 -12.39
C ARG A 259 9.48 -8.59 -13.17
N LYS A 260 8.44 -7.87 -12.75
CA LYS A 260 7.10 -8.06 -13.30
C LYS A 260 6.59 -6.80 -13.99
N ILE A 261 6.00 -6.97 -15.17
CA ILE A 261 5.19 -5.96 -15.83
C ILE A 261 3.73 -6.30 -15.53
N ILE A 262 2.98 -5.34 -14.99
CA ILE A 262 1.53 -5.47 -14.86
C ILE A 262 0.87 -4.74 -16.03
N CYS A 263 0.11 -5.48 -16.82
CA CYS A 263 -0.59 -4.96 -17.98
C CYS A 263 -1.99 -4.51 -17.57
N LEU A 264 -2.27 -3.21 -17.69
CA LEU A 264 -3.55 -2.63 -17.29
C LEU A 264 -4.37 -2.20 -18.52
N PHE A 265 -5.69 -2.23 -18.36
CA PHE A 265 -6.62 -1.54 -19.23
C PHE A 265 -7.23 -0.35 -18.49
N GLU A 266 -6.86 0.84 -18.92
CA GLU A 266 -7.46 2.12 -18.54
C GLU A 266 -8.74 2.36 -19.34
N ARG A 267 -9.83 2.68 -18.65
CA ARG A 267 -11.18 2.78 -19.21
C ARG A 267 -11.49 4.11 -19.89
#